data_AF-A0A1G3N133-F1
#
_entry.id   AF-A0A1G3N133-F1
#
_cell.length_a   1.000
_cell.length_b   1.000
_cell.length_c   1.000
_cell.angle_alpha   90.00
_cell.angle_beta   90.00
_cell.angle_gamma   90.00
#
_symmetry.space_group_name_H-M   'P 1'
#
loop_
_entity.id
_entity.type
_entity.pdbx_description
1 polymer ?
#
loop_
_entity_poly.entity_id
_entity_poly.type
_entity_poly.pdbx_seq_one_letter_code
_entity_poly.pdbx_strand_id
1 'polypeptide(L)'
;MTRNGPFKGRTIAVVNDLSVDEQRYLYRQARSLKEELRSGGQADRFRIADADFSAYLIFLENSTRTRESFRNAAEFHGSRVNLFDTATSSFAKNESITDTIKMLVGYAAESLFVIRSKQEGVCRWLADSLGPWADRNGYPRPSFINAGDGKHEHPTQEFLDEFSFLEQLDWNEDRIHLALIGDLYHGRTVHSKADGLRVFKHAIVDLIAPPELGMPEFYIDKMRRNGFEVRIYGSLDEYLAAGKVSPIWYFTRLQLERMGEKVLDKAPALRKAVTFRKDMLDKVAAGTRFYHPLPRDRFNPTIPTFLDDTPLNAWDQQSANGYYTRIVEMAMCAGVIGQDFTGQGLTPASADEEFVLEVPVARHNKPEYKVGIKPVDMGLVIDHIASGQSLQAIWDQIDKIRRVLGLNLRSSHGVYHSNQGPEVFKGLISVPDVLSFGEKDLKKLGAVSPGCTLNLITGHEVIKKYRLGMPPRIYHFDEIACRNENCLSNPEHGESIEAFFIRKTDAAGRHSFVCRWCEKEHEYSEIWNF
;
A
#
# COMPACT_ATOMS: atom_id res chain seq x y z
N MET A 1 -11.70 -25.48 21.57
CA MET A 1 -10.43 -26.01 20.97
C MET A 1 -9.35 -24.97 21.18
N THR A 2 -8.10 -25.35 21.43
CA THR A 2 -7.00 -24.39 21.54
C THR A 2 -6.70 -23.80 20.16
N ARG A 3 -6.98 -22.52 19.96
CA ARG A 3 -6.67 -21.78 18.72
C ARG A 3 -5.18 -21.44 18.68
N ASN A 4 -4.40 -22.20 17.92
CA ASN A 4 -2.94 -22.13 17.84
C ASN A 4 -2.40 -22.13 16.40
N GLY A 5 -3.26 -21.91 15.39
CA GLY A 5 -2.83 -21.82 14.00
C GLY A 5 -1.79 -20.70 13.79
N PRO A 6 -0.89 -20.85 12.80
CA PRO A 6 0.23 -19.92 12.57
C PRO A 6 -0.23 -18.51 12.15
N PHE A 7 -1.50 -18.37 11.79
CA PHE A 7 -2.10 -17.10 11.39
C PHE A 7 -2.69 -16.30 12.55
N LYS A 8 -2.72 -16.86 13.77
CA LYS A 8 -3.31 -16.21 14.95
C LYS A 8 -2.67 -14.84 15.20
N GLY A 9 -3.50 -13.81 15.37
CA GLY A 9 -3.01 -12.46 15.69
C GLY A 9 -2.48 -11.68 14.48
N ARG A 10 -2.54 -12.24 13.26
CA ARG A 10 -2.09 -11.54 12.06
C ARG A 10 -3.09 -10.48 11.61
N THR A 11 -2.55 -9.49 10.92
CA THR A 11 -3.30 -8.42 10.29
C THR A 11 -3.32 -8.60 8.78
N ILE A 12 -4.48 -8.36 8.17
CA ILE A 12 -4.70 -8.26 6.73
C ILE A 12 -4.99 -6.78 6.44
N ALA A 13 -3.95 -5.97 6.26
CA ALA A 13 -4.09 -4.56 5.90
C ALA A 13 -4.07 -4.36 4.38
N VAL A 14 -3.21 -5.10 3.68
CA VAL A 14 -3.08 -5.09 2.21
C VAL A 14 -3.01 -6.52 1.66
N VAL A 15 -3.16 -6.70 0.35
CA VAL A 15 -3.15 -8.03 -0.30
C VAL A 15 -1.87 -8.81 0.01
N ASN A 16 -0.73 -8.11 -0.03
CA ASN A 16 0.60 -8.68 0.22
C ASN A 16 0.88 -9.02 1.70
N ASP A 17 -0.04 -8.77 2.63
CA ASP A 17 0.07 -9.29 4.00
C ASP A 17 -0.14 -10.79 4.08
N LEU A 18 -0.65 -11.41 3.00
CA LEU A 18 -0.61 -12.85 2.78
C LEU A 18 0.35 -13.14 1.63
N SER A 19 1.26 -14.10 1.81
CA SER A 19 2.06 -14.63 0.70
C SER A 19 1.16 -15.30 -0.34
N VAL A 20 1.66 -15.51 -1.56
CA VAL A 20 0.90 -16.22 -2.61
C VAL A 20 0.45 -17.62 -2.14
N ASP A 21 1.29 -18.34 -1.40
CA ASP A 21 0.93 -19.65 -0.87
C ASP A 21 -0.14 -19.57 0.25
N GLU A 22 -0.11 -18.52 1.07
CA GLU A 22 -1.13 -18.25 2.08
C GLU A 22 -2.47 -17.84 1.44
N GLN A 23 -2.44 -17.10 0.33
CA GLN A 23 -3.63 -16.79 -0.48
C GLN A 23 -4.22 -18.06 -1.10
N ARG A 24 -3.39 -18.93 -1.69
CA ARG A 24 -3.82 -20.26 -2.17
C ARG A 24 -4.42 -21.11 -1.05
N TYR A 25 -3.84 -21.06 0.14
CA TYR A 25 -4.40 -21.72 1.31
C TYR A 25 -5.80 -21.18 1.64
N LEU A 26 -5.96 -19.86 1.70
CA LEU A 26 -7.26 -19.20 1.88
C LEU A 26 -8.28 -19.69 0.84
N TYR A 27 -7.92 -19.74 -0.45
CA TYR A 27 -8.83 -20.18 -1.52
C TYR A 27 -9.23 -21.64 -1.42
N ARG A 28 -8.29 -22.55 -1.11
CA ARG A 28 -8.60 -23.96 -0.87
C ARG A 28 -9.55 -24.14 0.31
N GLN A 29 -9.31 -23.41 1.41
CA GLN A 29 -10.17 -23.47 2.59
C GLN A 29 -11.56 -22.88 2.30
N ALA A 30 -11.65 -21.76 1.57
CA ALA A 30 -12.92 -21.14 1.19
C ALA A 30 -13.74 -22.04 0.25
N ARG A 31 -13.06 -22.75 -0.66
CA ARG A 31 -13.68 -23.74 -1.53
C ARG A 31 -14.27 -24.88 -0.72
N SER A 32 -13.48 -25.47 0.18
CA SER A 32 -13.95 -26.57 1.01
C SER A 32 -15.10 -26.15 1.93
N LEU A 33 -15.04 -24.96 2.53
CA LEU A 33 -16.15 -24.39 3.30
C LEU A 33 -17.43 -24.26 2.45
N LYS A 34 -17.29 -23.72 1.23
CA LYS A 34 -18.41 -23.53 0.30
C LYS A 34 -19.04 -24.87 -0.10
N GLU A 35 -18.23 -25.87 -0.42
CA GLU A 35 -18.68 -27.22 -0.76
C GLU A 35 -19.38 -27.89 0.44
N GLU A 36 -18.80 -27.81 1.64
CA GLU A 36 -19.35 -28.39 2.86
C GLU A 36 -20.72 -27.79 3.20
N LEU A 37 -20.85 -26.46 3.22
CA LEU A 37 -22.12 -25.78 3.49
C LEU A 37 -23.17 -26.06 2.42
N ARG A 38 -22.79 -26.16 1.14
CA ARG A 38 -23.72 -26.52 0.05
C ARG A 38 -24.22 -27.95 0.16
N SER A 39 -23.41 -28.85 0.72
CA SER A 39 -23.80 -30.24 0.97
C SER A 39 -24.64 -30.44 2.26
N GLY A 40 -24.92 -29.35 3.00
CA GLY A 40 -25.68 -29.39 4.25
C GLY A 40 -24.84 -29.68 5.50
N GLY A 41 -23.51 -29.62 5.39
CA GLY A 41 -22.59 -29.75 6.53
C GLY A 41 -22.62 -28.53 7.46
N GLN A 42 -22.11 -28.68 8.69
CA GLN A 42 -22.11 -27.62 9.71
C GLN A 42 -20.85 -26.74 9.68
N ALA A 43 -19.76 -27.20 9.06
CA ALA A 43 -18.50 -26.47 8.92
C ALA A 43 -17.87 -26.02 10.24
N ASP A 44 -18.06 -26.83 11.31
CA ASP A 44 -17.60 -26.50 12.66
C ASP A 44 -16.09 -26.30 12.78
N ARG A 45 -15.31 -26.97 11.90
CA ARG A 45 -13.84 -26.80 11.84
C ARG A 45 -13.39 -25.37 11.49
N PHE A 46 -14.29 -24.52 10.98
CA PHE A 46 -14.03 -23.12 10.69
C PHE A 46 -14.53 -22.16 11.78
N ARG A 47 -15.31 -22.65 12.75
CA ARG A 47 -15.90 -21.82 13.78
C ARG A 47 -14.87 -21.51 14.86
N ILE A 48 -14.88 -20.26 15.33
CA ILE A 48 -14.08 -19.85 16.49
C ILE A 48 -14.69 -20.48 17.74
N ALA A 49 -16.03 -20.46 17.85
CA ALA A 49 -16.82 -21.09 18.91
C ALA A 49 -16.27 -20.80 20.32
N ASP A 50 -15.93 -19.53 20.55
CA ASP A 50 -15.30 -19.03 21.77
C ASP A 50 -16.10 -17.82 22.27
N ALA A 51 -16.72 -17.98 23.44
CA ALA A 51 -17.56 -16.95 24.04
C ALA A 51 -16.76 -15.75 24.55
N ASP A 52 -15.44 -15.88 24.71
CA ASP A 52 -14.54 -14.81 25.15
C ASP A 52 -13.84 -14.11 23.98
N PHE A 53 -14.05 -14.59 22.76
CA PHE A 53 -13.63 -13.91 21.53
C PHE A 53 -14.68 -12.89 21.07
N SER A 54 -14.22 -11.68 20.76
CA SER A 54 -15.07 -10.61 20.22
C SER A 54 -14.62 -10.16 18.83
N ALA A 55 -15.55 -10.18 17.89
CA ALA A 55 -15.41 -9.57 16.57
C ALA A 55 -16.03 -8.17 16.59
N TYR A 56 -15.23 -7.14 16.34
CA TYR A 56 -15.67 -5.75 16.24
C TYR A 56 -15.72 -5.33 14.79
N LEU A 57 -16.90 -4.89 14.32
CA LEU A 57 -17.09 -4.35 12.98
C LEU A 57 -17.16 -2.82 13.08
N ILE A 58 -16.11 -2.14 12.63
CA ILE A 58 -15.93 -0.69 12.72
C ILE A 58 -15.96 -0.11 11.31
N PHE A 59 -17.09 0.48 10.93
CA PHE A 59 -17.31 1.05 9.60
C PHE A 59 -17.48 2.56 9.69
N LEU A 60 -16.37 3.30 9.51
CA LEU A 60 -16.31 4.77 9.53
C LEU A 60 -16.77 5.41 8.20
N GLU A 61 -17.02 4.59 7.18
CA GLU A 61 -17.65 5.01 5.92
C GLU A 61 -18.77 4.05 5.51
N ASN A 62 -19.73 4.58 4.74
CA ASN A 62 -20.90 3.84 4.29
C ASN A 62 -20.50 2.58 3.51
N SER A 63 -20.93 1.43 4.02
CA SER A 63 -20.86 0.15 3.30
C SER A 63 -21.94 -0.80 3.76
N THR A 64 -22.87 -1.15 2.86
CA THR A 64 -23.88 -2.16 3.16
C THR A 64 -23.30 -3.55 2.94
N ARG A 65 -22.93 -3.91 1.71
CA ARG A 65 -22.52 -5.28 1.39
C ARG A 65 -21.34 -5.77 2.22
N THR A 66 -20.28 -4.97 2.34
CA THR A 66 -19.09 -5.39 3.07
C THR A 66 -19.41 -5.59 4.55
N ARG A 67 -20.14 -4.66 5.17
CA ARG A 67 -20.56 -4.74 6.57
C ARG A 67 -21.46 -5.95 6.83
N GLU A 68 -22.48 -6.14 6.01
CA GLU A 68 -23.47 -7.22 6.20
C GLU A 68 -22.84 -8.61 6.02
N SER A 69 -21.97 -8.80 5.03
CA SER A 69 -21.30 -10.09 4.85
C SER A 69 -20.26 -10.39 5.93
N PHE A 70 -19.57 -9.37 6.48
CA PHE A 70 -18.75 -9.57 7.68
C PHE A 70 -19.58 -9.84 8.93
N ARG A 71 -20.76 -9.22 9.09
CA ARG A 71 -21.67 -9.53 10.20
C ARG A 71 -22.10 -10.99 10.13
N ASN A 72 -22.57 -11.44 8.98
CA ASN A 72 -22.98 -12.83 8.79
C ASN A 72 -21.80 -13.81 8.97
N ALA A 73 -20.58 -13.45 8.54
CA ALA A 73 -19.38 -14.26 8.78
C ALA A 73 -19.04 -14.34 10.28
N ALA A 74 -19.12 -13.23 11.01
CA ALA A 74 -18.88 -13.19 12.44
C ALA A 74 -19.94 -13.99 13.23
N GLU A 75 -21.21 -13.91 12.83
CA GLU A 75 -22.31 -14.73 13.37
C GLU A 75 -22.05 -16.22 13.11
N PHE A 76 -21.55 -16.59 11.92
CA PHE A 76 -21.15 -17.96 11.62
C PHE A 76 -20.08 -18.49 12.60
N HIS A 77 -19.13 -17.67 13.04
CA HIS A 77 -18.10 -18.16 13.98
C HIS A 77 -18.62 -18.46 15.39
N GLY A 78 -19.86 -18.09 15.73
CA GLY A 78 -20.41 -18.27 17.08
C GLY A 78 -19.70 -17.43 18.14
N SER A 79 -19.07 -16.32 17.74
CA SER A 79 -18.39 -15.36 18.61
C SER A 79 -19.28 -14.17 18.99
N ARG A 80 -18.86 -13.36 19.98
CA ARG A 80 -19.54 -12.08 20.25
C ARG A 80 -19.31 -11.12 19.08
N VAL A 81 -20.40 -10.61 18.49
CA VAL A 81 -20.34 -9.66 17.38
C VAL A 81 -20.74 -8.29 17.88
N ASN A 82 -19.83 -7.32 17.75
CA ASN A 82 -20.05 -5.94 18.15
C ASN A 82 -20.09 -5.05 16.90
N LEU A 83 -21.24 -4.44 16.65
CA LEU A 83 -21.40 -3.42 15.61
C LEU A 83 -21.09 -2.06 16.23
N PHE A 84 -19.99 -1.44 15.81
CA PHE A 84 -19.61 -0.14 16.32
C PHE A 84 -20.35 0.96 15.53
N ASP A 85 -21.27 1.65 16.19
CA ASP A 85 -21.99 2.78 15.62
C ASP A 85 -21.19 4.07 15.79
N THR A 86 -20.65 4.56 14.68
CA THR A 86 -19.79 5.76 14.68
C THR A 86 -20.56 7.03 15.01
N ALA A 87 -21.85 7.09 14.68
CA ALA A 87 -22.68 8.29 14.88
C ALA A 87 -22.96 8.58 16.36
N THR A 88 -22.91 7.54 17.21
CA THR A 88 -23.21 7.63 18.65
C THR A 88 -21.98 7.40 19.55
N SER A 89 -20.82 7.09 18.96
CA SER A 89 -19.58 6.76 19.67
C SER A 89 -18.74 7.98 20.10
N SER A 90 -17.73 7.73 20.94
CA SER A 90 -16.70 8.70 21.35
C SER A 90 -15.86 9.28 20.20
N PHE A 91 -15.93 8.73 18.99
CA PHE A 91 -15.42 9.43 17.80
C PHE A 91 -16.07 10.81 17.61
N ALA A 92 -17.34 10.97 18.00
CA ALA A 92 -18.01 12.27 18.00
C ALA A 92 -17.41 13.26 19.01
N LYS A 93 -16.53 12.80 19.90
CA LYS A 93 -15.79 13.60 20.89
C LYS A 93 -14.30 13.76 20.52
N ASN A 94 -13.92 13.50 19.27
CA ASN A 94 -12.54 13.58 18.76
C ASN A 94 -11.54 12.66 19.48
N GLU A 95 -11.98 11.47 19.92
CA GLU A 95 -11.06 10.41 20.40
C GLU A 95 -10.26 9.81 19.22
N SER A 96 -8.98 9.52 19.45
CA SER A 96 -8.13 8.88 18.42
C SER A 96 -8.58 7.44 18.14
N ILE A 97 -8.42 6.97 16.90
CA ILE A 97 -8.69 5.56 16.55
C ILE A 97 -7.89 4.61 17.44
N THR A 98 -6.67 5.00 17.79
CA THR A 98 -5.75 4.20 18.60
C THR A 98 -6.31 3.98 20.01
N ASP A 99 -6.82 5.03 20.65
CA ASP A 99 -7.32 4.93 22.03
C ASP A 99 -8.69 4.23 22.09
N THR A 100 -9.57 4.49 21.13
CA THR A 100 -10.83 3.73 21.02
C THR A 100 -10.56 2.23 20.88
N ILE A 101 -9.59 1.83 20.04
CA ILE A 101 -9.26 0.41 19.86
C ILE A 101 -8.64 -0.18 21.14
N LYS A 102 -7.73 0.52 21.83
CA LYS A 102 -7.19 0.06 23.13
C LYS A 102 -8.29 -0.19 24.15
N MET A 103 -9.26 0.71 24.25
CA MET A 103 -10.42 0.55 25.12
C MET A 103 -11.21 -0.72 24.77
N LEU A 104 -11.49 -0.94 23.48
CA LEU A 104 -12.23 -2.13 23.02
C LEU A 104 -11.46 -3.44 23.25
N VAL A 105 -10.14 -3.44 23.06
CA VAL A 105 -9.28 -4.60 23.39
C VAL A 105 -9.42 -4.99 24.86
N GLY A 106 -9.56 -4.01 25.76
CA GLY A 106 -9.77 -4.28 27.20
C GLY A 106 -11.11 -4.93 27.56
N TYR A 107 -12.08 -4.99 26.65
CA TYR A 107 -13.41 -5.56 26.90
C TYR A 107 -13.55 -7.04 26.53
N ALA A 108 -12.54 -7.63 25.89
CA ALA A 108 -12.56 -9.03 25.48
C ALA A 108 -11.21 -9.71 25.76
N ALA A 109 -11.23 -11.03 25.98
CA ALA A 109 -9.99 -11.77 26.15
C ALA A 109 -9.20 -11.81 24.84
N GLU A 110 -9.87 -12.04 23.72
CA GLU A 110 -9.28 -11.94 22.38
C GLU A 110 -10.19 -11.13 21.46
N SER A 111 -9.60 -10.32 20.59
CA SER A 111 -10.33 -9.40 19.72
C SER A 111 -9.85 -9.46 18.28
N LEU A 112 -10.81 -9.44 17.35
CA LEU A 112 -10.57 -9.20 15.92
C LEU A 112 -11.38 -7.98 15.48
N PHE A 113 -10.72 -7.07 14.78
CA PHE A 113 -11.31 -5.83 14.30
C PHE A 113 -11.38 -5.84 12.79
N VAL A 114 -12.59 -5.75 12.24
CA VAL A 114 -12.82 -5.48 10.81
C VAL A 114 -13.07 -4.00 10.67
N ILE A 115 -12.15 -3.30 10.01
CA ILE A 115 -12.13 -1.84 9.96
C ILE A 115 -12.32 -1.36 8.53
N ARG A 116 -13.22 -0.40 8.34
CA ARG A 116 -13.36 0.37 7.11
C ARG A 116 -13.25 1.85 7.43
N SER A 117 -12.33 2.55 6.78
CA SER A 117 -12.01 3.95 7.06
C SER A 117 -11.85 4.79 5.80
N LYS A 118 -11.99 6.11 5.93
CA LYS A 118 -11.55 7.06 4.89
C LYS A 118 -10.05 7.33 4.96
N GLN A 119 -9.46 7.24 6.15
CA GLN A 119 -8.03 7.37 6.37
C GLN A 119 -7.32 6.09 5.91
N GLU A 120 -6.20 6.24 5.23
CA GLU A 120 -5.40 5.17 4.64
C GLU A 120 -4.31 4.71 5.62
N GLY A 121 -4.13 3.40 5.76
CA GLY A 121 -3.12 2.78 6.61
C GLY A 121 -3.54 2.44 8.05
N VAL A 122 -4.84 2.58 8.39
CA VAL A 122 -5.37 2.38 9.75
C VAL A 122 -5.04 0.99 10.31
N CYS A 123 -5.39 -0.09 9.62
CA CYS A 123 -5.12 -1.45 10.11
C CYS A 123 -3.62 -1.70 10.32
N ARG A 124 -2.78 -1.12 9.44
CA ARG A 124 -1.33 -1.29 9.55
C ARG A 124 -0.76 -0.60 10.79
N TRP A 125 -1.14 0.66 10.99
CA TRP A 125 -0.76 1.40 12.19
C TRP A 125 -1.23 0.72 13.46
N LEU A 126 -2.49 0.25 13.50
CA LEU A 126 -3.03 -0.41 14.67
C LEU A 126 -2.28 -1.71 14.98
N ALA A 127 -1.93 -2.50 13.97
CA ALA A 127 -1.09 -3.69 14.16
C ALA A 127 0.29 -3.36 14.74
N ASP A 128 0.99 -2.37 14.16
CA ASP A 128 2.34 -1.98 14.56
C ASP A 128 2.35 -1.30 15.96
N SER A 129 1.31 -0.55 16.31
CA SER A 129 1.21 0.19 17.59
C SER A 129 0.63 -0.66 18.73
N LEU A 130 -0.41 -1.45 18.48
CA LEU A 130 -1.07 -2.24 19.53
C LEU A 130 -0.37 -3.57 19.80
N GLY A 131 0.40 -4.14 18.88
CA GLY A 131 1.17 -5.37 19.14
C GLY A 131 2.10 -5.22 20.36
N PRO A 132 3.07 -4.28 20.34
CA PRO A 132 3.95 -4.03 21.47
C PRO A 132 3.21 -3.54 22.73
N TRP A 133 2.11 -2.79 22.57
CA TRP A 133 1.30 -2.36 23.71
C TRP A 133 0.61 -3.56 24.38
N ALA A 134 0.04 -4.49 23.61
CA ALA A 134 -0.63 -5.67 24.13
C ALA A 134 0.37 -6.57 24.88
N ASP A 135 1.55 -6.80 24.28
CA ASP A 135 2.63 -7.59 24.91
C ASP A 135 3.05 -6.99 26.27
N ARG A 136 3.24 -5.67 26.35
CA ARG A 136 3.64 -4.99 27.60
C ARG A 136 2.57 -5.01 28.68
N ASN A 137 1.29 -5.08 28.30
CA ASN A 137 0.17 -5.02 29.23
C ASN A 137 -0.47 -6.41 29.49
N GLY A 138 0.08 -7.48 28.92
CA GLY A 138 -0.42 -8.84 29.12
C GLY A 138 -1.74 -9.13 28.38
N TYR A 139 -2.07 -8.37 27.34
CA TYR A 139 -3.21 -8.66 26.46
C TYR A 139 -2.80 -9.54 25.29
N PRO A 140 -3.67 -10.44 24.80
CA PRO A 140 -3.47 -11.09 23.52
C PRO A 140 -3.40 -10.04 22.39
N ARG A 141 -2.50 -10.26 21.44
CA ARG A 141 -2.36 -9.37 20.29
C ARG A 141 -3.67 -9.35 19.47
N PRO A 142 -4.30 -8.17 19.27
CA PRO A 142 -5.49 -8.07 18.45
C PRO A 142 -5.18 -8.29 16.97
N SER A 143 -6.15 -8.84 16.24
CA SER A 143 -6.07 -8.99 14.77
C SER A 143 -6.86 -7.88 14.07
N PHE A 144 -6.38 -7.42 12.91
CA PHE A 144 -7.04 -6.38 12.13
C PHE A 144 -7.27 -6.84 10.69
N ILE A 145 -8.47 -6.64 10.16
CA ILE A 145 -8.84 -6.92 8.77
C ILE A 145 -9.34 -5.64 8.11
N ASN A 146 -8.68 -5.22 7.02
CA ASN A 146 -9.03 -4.04 6.26
C ASN A 146 -10.22 -4.32 5.30
N ALA A 147 -11.39 -3.79 5.64
CA ALA A 147 -12.61 -3.82 4.83
C ALA A 147 -12.73 -2.63 3.85
N GLY A 148 -11.62 -1.92 3.65
CA GLY A 148 -11.42 -0.79 2.73
C GLY A 148 -10.91 0.45 3.46
N ASP A 149 -9.79 1.02 2.99
CA ASP A 149 -9.22 2.25 3.53
C ASP A 149 -9.00 3.31 2.43
N GLY A 150 -9.79 4.39 2.46
CA GLY A 150 -9.69 5.49 1.52
C GLY A 150 -9.68 5.04 0.04
N LYS A 151 -8.66 5.52 -0.70
CA LYS A 151 -8.34 5.11 -2.08
C LYS A 151 -7.16 4.12 -2.13
N HIS A 152 -6.66 3.67 -0.99
CA HIS A 152 -5.48 2.83 -0.88
C HIS A 152 -5.80 1.38 -1.24
N GLU A 153 -6.41 0.60 -0.34
CA GLU A 153 -6.56 -0.84 -0.52
C GLU A 153 -7.94 -1.38 -0.11
N HIS A 154 -8.27 -2.56 -0.65
CA HIS A 154 -9.42 -3.36 -0.20
C HIS A 154 -9.11 -4.87 -0.34
N PRO A 155 -8.22 -5.43 0.49
CA PRO A 155 -7.68 -6.78 0.29
C PRO A 155 -8.76 -7.86 0.30
N THR A 156 -9.76 -7.72 1.16
CA THR A 156 -10.88 -8.67 1.30
C THR A 156 -11.81 -8.71 0.08
N GLN A 157 -11.81 -7.65 -0.74
CA GLN A 157 -12.49 -7.65 -2.04
C GLN A 157 -11.60 -8.32 -3.10
N GLU A 158 -10.29 -8.12 -3.06
CA GLU A 158 -9.39 -8.80 -4.00
C GLU A 158 -9.43 -10.32 -3.81
N PHE A 159 -9.37 -10.80 -2.56
CA PHE A 159 -9.43 -12.23 -2.27
C PHE A 159 -10.74 -12.89 -2.75
N LEU A 160 -11.88 -12.22 -2.59
CA LEU A 160 -13.15 -12.76 -3.08
C LEU A 160 -13.27 -12.70 -4.61
N ASP A 161 -12.62 -11.72 -5.25
CA ASP A 161 -12.57 -11.61 -6.71
C ASP A 161 -11.73 -12.76 -7.29
N GLU A 162 -10.51 -12.95 -6.79
CA GLU A 162 -9.61 -14.03 -7.21
C GLU A 162 -10.23 -15.41 -6.98
N PHE A 163 -10.86 -15.63 -5.81
CA PHE A 163 -11.63 -16.84 -5.56
C PHE A 163 -12.70 -17.08 -6.62
N SER A 164 -13.39 -16.02 -7.05
CA SER A 164 -14.44 -16.12 -8.07
C SER A 164 -13.89 -16.33 -9.49
N PHE A 165 -12.69 -15.81 -9.79
CA PHE A 165 -11.99 -16.06 -11.05
C PHE A 165 -11.45 -17.49 -11.10
N LEU A 166 -10.85 -17.98 -10.01
CA LEU A 166 -10.42 -19.36 -9.87
C LEU A 166 -11.60 -20.32 -10.04
N GLU A 167 -12.75 -20.01 -9.43
CA GLU A 167 -13.97 -20.81 -9.61
C GLU A 167 -14.42 -20.87 -11.08
N GLN A 168 -14.35 -19.76 -11.85
CA GLN A 168 -14.65 -19.77 -13.28
C GLN A 168 -13.63 -20.56 -14.10
N LEU A 169 -12.36 -20.57 -13.69
CA LEU A 169 -11.26 -21.24 -14.37
C LEU A 169 -11.07 -22.69 -13.90
N ASP A 170 -12.07 -23.28 -13.25
CA ASP A 170 -12.00 -24.64 -12.68
C ASP A 170 -10.76 -24.85 -11.78
N TRP A 171 -10.41 -23.82 -11.02
CA TRP A 171 -9.26 -23.74 -10.12
C TRP A 171 -7.91 -23.85 -10.82
N ASN A 172 -7.86 -23.55 -12.12
CA ASN A 172 -6.62 -23.47 -12.87
C ASN A 172 -5.89 -22.14 -12.59
N GLU A 173 -4.67 -22.27 -12.07
CA GLU A 173 -3.78 -21.14 -11.72
C GLU A 173 -2.73 -20.85 -12.81
N ASP A 174 -2.70 -21.58 -13.92
CA ASP A 174 -1.67 -21.43 -14.95
C ASP A 174 -1.80 -20.09 -15.69
N ARG A 175 -3.03 -19.66 -15.99
CA ARG A 175 -3.26 -18.42 -16.74
C ARG A 175 -4.59 -17.77 -16.41
N ILE A 176 -4.56 -16.45 -16.24
CA ILE A 176 -5.73 -15.59 -16.27
C ILE A 176 -5.63 -14.59 -17.42
N HIS A 177 -6.74 -14.37 -18.11
CA HIS A 177 -6.93 -13.24 -19.00
C HIS A 177 -8.12 -12.44 -18.45
N LEU A 178 -7.87 -11.19 -18.07
CA LEU A 178 -8.82 -10.33 -17.36
C LEU A 178 -8.94 -8.98 -18.07
N ALA A 179 -10.17 -8.54 -18.32
CA ALA A 179 -10.48 -7.19 -18.77
C ALA A 179 -10.98 -6.35 -17.60
N LEU A 180 -10.35 -5.21 -17.34
CA LEU A 180 -10.73 -4.22 -16.34
C LEU A 180 -11.38 -3.03 -17.06
N ILE A 181 -12.66 -2.76 -16.75
CA ILE A 181 -13.49 -1.80 -17.49
C ILE A 181 -14.11 -0.77 -16.54
N GLY A 182 -14.04 0.52 -16.87
CA GLY A 182 -14.76 1.57 -16.14
C GLY A 182 -13.85 2.71 -15.65
N ASP A 183 -14.05 3.14 -14.41
CA ASP A 183 -13.17 4.10 -13.72
C ASP A 183 -11.97 3.34 -13.14
N LEU A 184 -10.86 3.34 -13.88
CA LEU A 184 -9.60 2.73 -13.46
C LEU A 184 -8.71 3.72 -12.70
N TYR A 185 -9.02 5.00 -12.76
CA TYR A 185 -8.28 6.06 -12.09
C TYR A 185 -8.57 6.09 -10.58
N HIS A 186 -9.84 5.99 -10.18
CA HIS A 186 -10.26 6.06 -8.77
C HIS A 186 -10.58 4.69 -8.14
N GLY A 187 -10.69 3.65 -8.95
CA GLY A 187 -11.18 2.34 -8.49
C GLY A 187 -10.17 1.60 -7.62
N ARG A 188 -10.22 1.75 -6.29
CA ARG A 188 -9.34 1.01 -5.36
C ARG A 188 -9.32 -0.51 -5.59
N THR A 189 -10.45 -1.10 -5.97
CA THR A 189 -10.53 -2.55 -6.24
C THR A 189 -9.76 -2.96 -7.50
N VAL A 190 -9.55 -2.06 -8.46
CA VAL A 190 -8.69 -2.36 -9.63
C VAL A 190 -7.23 -2.04 -9.35
N HIS A 191 -6.96 -1.16 -8.37
CA HIS A 191 -5.60 -0.89 -7.90
C HIS A 191 -5.03 -2.09 -7.14
N SER A 192 -5.82 -2.75 -6.28
CA SER A 192 -5.45 -4.00 -5.60
C SER A 192 -5.05 -5.12 -6.57
N LYS A 193 -5.65 -5.15 -7.77
CA LYS A 193 -5.32 -6.12 -8.85
C LYS A 193 -3.91 -5.97 -9.39
N ALA A 194 -3.28 -4.80 -9.21
CA ALA A 194 -1.89 -4.62 -9.59
C ALA A 194 -0.98 -5.59 -8.82
N ASP A 195 -1.35 -6.00 -7.60
CA ASP A 195 -0.63 -6.99 -6.79
C ASP A 195 -1.31 -8.35 -6.68
N GLY A 196 -2.65 -8.41 -6.75
CA GLY A 196 -3.41 -9.63 -6.46
C GLY A 196 -3.19 -10.78 -7.44
N LEU A 197 -3.13 -10.50 -8.74
CA LEU A 197 -3.16 -11.55 -9.78
C LEU A 197 -1.92 -12.46 -9.83
N ARG A 198 -0.98 -12.33 -8.87
CA ARG A 198 0.22 -13.15 -8.70
C ARG A 198 -0.06 -14.60 -8.30
N VAL A 199 -1.30 -14.91 -7.89
CA VAL A 199 -1.72 -16.31 -7.72
C VAL A 199 -1.74 -17.08 -9.04
N PHE A 200 -1.92 -16.38 -10.16
CA PHE A 200 -1.82 -16.94 -11.51
C PHE A 200 -0.37 -16.86 -12.03
N LYS A 201 0.12 -17.95 -12.65
CA LYS A 201 1.49 -17.98 -13.22
C LYS A 201 1.66 -17.00 -14.38
N HIS A 202 0.60 -16.81 -15.18
CA HIS A 202 0.58 -15.88 -16.30
C HIS A 202 -0.70 -15.04 -16.26
N ALA A 203 -0.56 -13.72 -16.12
CA ALA A 203 -1.68 -12.79 -16.13
C ALA A 203 -1.62 -11.89 -17.37
N ILE A 204 -2.71 -11.86 -18.14
CA ILE A 204 -2.95 -10.90 -19.20
C ILE A 204 -4.05 -9.95 -18.73
N VAL A 205 -3.73 -8.66 -18.65
CA VAL A 205 -4.64 -7.63 -18.15
C VAL A 205 -4.93 -6.62 -19.26
N ASP A 206 -6.19 -6.57 -19.68
CA ASP A 206 -6.69 -5.52 -20.56
C ASP A 206 -7.25 -4.38 -19.73
N LEU A 207 -6.76 -3.16 -19.95
CA LEU A 207 -7.26 -1.95 -19.33
C LEU A 207 -8.14 -1.22 -20.35
N ILE A 208 -9.46 -1.22 -20.13
CA ILE A 208 -10.43 -0.61 -21.04
C ILE A 208 -11.05 0.62 -20.38
N ALA A 209 -10.50 1.79 -20.70
CA ALA A 209 -11.00 3.06 -20.22
C ALA A 209 -10.52 4.21 -21.12
N PRO A 210 -11.33 5.26 -21.33
CA PRO A 210 -10.84 6.47 -21.97
C PRO A 210 -9.72 7.12 -21.14
N PRO A 211 -8.85 7.96 -21.73
CA PRO A 211 -7.70 8.55 -21.03
C PRO A 211 -8.05 9.23 -19.69
N GLU A 212 -9.20 9.89 -19.62
CA GLU A 212 -9.68 10.55 -18.39
C GLU A 212 -9.99 9.59 -17.23
N LEU A 213 -10.21 8.31 -17.53
CA LEU A 213 -10.54 7.24 -16.59
C LEU A 213 -9.43 6.17 -16.50
N GLY A 214 -8.30 6.40 -17.18
CA GLY A 214 -7.23 5.43 -17.34
C GLY A 214 -6.54 5.06 -16.03
N MET A 215 -5.97 3.85 -16.00
CA MET A 215 -5.15 3.40 -14.88
C MET A 215 -3.92 4.32 -14.73
N PRO A 216 -3.60 4.81 -13.52
CA PRO A 216 -2.37 5.59 -13.31
C PRO A 216 -1.11 4.80 -13.69
N GLU A 217 -0.13 5.45 -14.33
CA GLU A 217 1.08 4.78 -14.85
C GLU A 217 1.82 3.97 -13.77
N PHE A 218 1.85 4.48 -12.54
CA PHE A 218 2.45 3.77 -11.40
C PHE A 218 1.91 2.34 -11.23
N TYR A 219 0.59 2.13 -11.38
CA TYR A 219 -0.03 0.80 -11.27
C TYR A 219 0.25 -0.06 -12.50
N ILE A 220 0.30 0.55 -13.70
CA ILE A 220 0.69 -0.14 -14.94
C ILE A 220 2.12 -0.67 -14.81
N ASP A 221 3.05 0.15 -14.34
CA ASP A 221 4.43 -0.24 -14.09
C ASP A 221 4.56 -1.27 -12.98
N LYS A 222 3.69 -1.23 -11.96
CA LYS A 222 3.59 -2.26 -10.93
C LYS A 222 3.15 -3.60 -11.53
N MET A 223 2.10 -3.61 -12.35
CA MET A 223 1.62 -4.81 -13.07
C MET A 223 2.72 -5.41 -13.95
N ARG A 224 3.41 -4.58 -14.75
CA ARG A 224 4.53 -5.04 -15.60
C ARG A 224 5.68 -5.63 -14.79
N ARG A 225 6.05 -5.02 -13.66
CA ARG A 225 7.07 -5.54 -12.74
C ARG A 225 6.67 -6.88 -12.10
N ASN A 226 5.38 -7.06 -11.84
CA ASN A 226 4.83 -8.32 -11.39
C ASN A 226 4.73 -9.38 -12.50
N GLY A 227 5.18 -9.06 -13.72
CA GLY A 227 5.25 -9.98 -14.87
C GLY A 227 3.96 -10.06 -15.69
N PHE A 228 3.02 -9.13 -15.51
CA PHE A 228 1.74 -9.15 -16.23
C PHE A 228 1.90 -8.60 -17.65
N GLU A 229 1.24 -9.23 -18.62
CA GLU A 229 1.07 -8.66 -19.96
C GLU A 229 -0.07 -7.63 -19.90
N VAL A 230 0.25 -6.35 -20.04
CA VAL A 230 -0.73 -5.26 -19.96
C VAL A 230 -1.03 -4.69 -21.34
N ARG A 231 -2.31 -4.61 -21.71
CA ARG A 231 -2.80 -4.01 -22.96
C ARG A 231 -3.82 -2.92 -22.63
N ILE A 232 -3.81 -1.82 -23.37
CA ILE A 232 -4.61 -0.63 -23.06
C ILE A 232 -5.51 -0.31 -24.26
N TYR A 233 -6.78 -0.03 -23.99
CA TYR A 233 -7.79 0.34 -24.97
C TYR A 233 -8.61 1.53 -24.46
N GLY A 234 -8.93 2.47 -25.34
CA GLY A 234 -9.70 3.67 -24.99
C GLY A 234 -11.20 3.43 -24.86
N SER A 235 -11.73 2.31 -25.36
CA SER A 235 -13.16 1.98 -25.30
C SER A 235 -13.44 0.49 -25.50
N LEU A 236 -14.65 0.05 -25.12
CA LEU A 236 -15.16 -1.28 -25.42
C LEU A 236 -15.23 -1.58 -26.93
N ASP A 237 -15.56 -0.58 -27.74
CA ASP A 237 -15.63 -0.75 -29.20
C ASP A 237 -14.25 -1.04 -29.80
N GLU A 238 -13.22 -0.32 -29.36
CA GLU A 238 -11.83 -0.57 -29.72
C GLU A 238 -11.36 -1.94 -29.23
N TYR A 239 -11.67 -2.27 -27.98
CA TYR A 239 -11.30 -3.55 -27.38
C TYR A 239 -11.88 -4.76 -28.14
N LEU A 240 -13.17 -4.71 -28.47
CA LEU A 240 -13.85 -5.77 -29.22
C LEU A 240 -13.33 -5.85 -30.67
N ALA A 241 -12.97 -4.73 -31.29
CA ALA A 241 -12.41 -4.70 -32.64
C ALA A 241 -11.00 -5.32 -32.71
N ALA A 242 -10.22 -5.27 -31.64
CA ALA A 242 -8.89 -5.89 -31.57
C ALA A 242 -8.91 -7.43 -31.62
N GLY A 243 -10.07 -8.06 -31.38
CA GLY A 243 -10.29 -9.51 -31.54
C GLY A 243 -9.66 -10.42 -30.48
N LYS A 244 -8.88 -9.88 -29.53
CA LYS A 244 -8.25 -10.64 -28.43
C LYS A 244 -9.02 -10.46 -27.11
N VAL A 245 -10.30 -10.85 -27.14
CA VAL A 245 -11.26 -10.59 -26.06
C VAL A 245 -11.10 -11.60 -24.91
N SER A 246 -11.10 -11.07 -23.68
CA SER A 246 -11.01 -11.82 -22.43
C SER A 246 -12.29 -12.62 -22.14
N PRO A 247 -12.22 -13.81 -21.53
CA PRO A 247 -13.39 -14.51 -20.99
C PRO A 247 -13.82 -13.99 -19.60
N ILE A 248 -12.99 -13.17 -18.92
CA ILE A 248 -13.27 -12.61 -17.60
C ILE A 248 -13.26 -11.09 -17.70
N TRP A 249 -14.39 -10.46 -17.38
CA TRP A 249 -14.54 -9.01 -17.43
C TRP A 249 -14.89 -8.48 -16.04
N TYR A 250 -14.19 -7.48 -15.57
CA TYR A 250 -14.39 -6.86 -14.28
C TYR A 250 -14.73 -5.39 -14.48
N PHE A 251 -16.00 -5.06 -14.29
CA PHE A 251 -16.51 -3.71 -14.43
C PHE A 251 -16.43 -2.96 -13.11
N THR A 252 -16.12 -1.67 -13.17
CA THR A 252 -16.21 -0.76 -12.02
C THR A 252 -17.35 0.24 -12.20
N ARG A 253 -17.77 0.81 -11.06
CA ARG A 253 -18.68 1.94 -11.05
C ARG A 253 -17.91 3.19 -11.50
N LEU A 254 -18.51 3.96 -12.39
CA LEU A 254 -18.02 5.29 -12.76
C LEU A 254 -18.23 6.29 -11.62
N GLN A 255 -17.16 6.93 -11.16
CA GLN A 255 -17.21 7.95 -10.10
C GLN A 255 -17.03 9.36 -10.68
N LEU A 256 -17.81 9.68 -11.72
CA LEU A 256 -17.69 10.97 -12.43
C LEU A 256 -17.93 12.17 -11.51
N GLU A 257 -18.69 11.99 -10.43
CA GLU A 257 -18.91 13.00 -9.40
C GLU A 257 -17.64 13.46 -8.68
N ARG A 258 -16.54 12.70 -8.81
CA ARG A 258 -15.23 13.05 -8.23
C ARG A 258 -14.32 13.83 -9.18
N MET A 259 -14.80 14.12 -10.39
CA MET A 259 -14.01 14.72 -11.46
C MET A 259 -14.35 16.21 -11.60
N GLY A 260 -13.37 17.00 -12.06
CA GLY A 260 -13.56 18.44 -12.27
C GLY A 260 -14.61 18.74 -13.34
N GLU A 261 -15.14 19.97 -13.33
CA GLU A 261 -16.25 20.41 -14.21
C GLU A 261 -16.03 20.08 -15.70
N LYS A 262 -14.80 20.25 -16.20
CA LYS A 262 -14.44 19.96 -17.61
C LYS A 262 -14.64 18.49 -18.01
N VAL A 263 -14.59 17.55 -17.07
CA VAL A 263 -14.80 16.12 -17.34
C VAL A 263 -16.29 15.77 -17.31
N LEU A 264 -17.08 16.49 -16.50
CA LEU A 264 -18.53 16.31 -16.43
C LEU A 264 -19.21 16.65 -17.77
N ASP A 265 -18.70 17.63 -18.51
CA ASP A 265 -19.18 17.95 -19.86
C ASP A 265 -19.05 16.78 -20.84
N LYS A 266 -18.05 15.91 -20.66
CA LYS A 266 -17.81 14.72 -21.49
C LYS A 266 -18.47 13.46 -20.95
N ALA A 267 -19.18 13.53 -19.82
CA ALA A 267 -19.73 12.37 -19.12
C ALA A 267 -20.54 11.40 -20.02
N PRO A 268 -21.39 11.86 -20.97
CA PRO A 268 -22.11 10.95 -21.85
C PRO A 268 -21.19 10.10 -22.74
N ALA A 269 -20.13 10.71 -23.29
CA ALA A 269 -19.16 10.02 -24.13
C ALA A 269 -18.33 9.03 -23.32
N LEU A 270 -17.86 9.43 -22.14
CA LEU A 270 -17.10 8.58 -21.23
C LEU A 270 -17.92 7.35 -20.80
N ARG A 271 -19.20 7.54 -20.43
CA ARG A 271 -20.11 6.43 -20.11
C ARG A 271 -20.26 5.47 -21.29
N LYS A 272 -20.54 6.00 -22.49
CA LYS A 272 -20.71 5.17 -23.69
C LYS A 272 -19.47 4.31 -23.98
N ALA A 273 -18.27 4.83 -23.74
CA ALA A 273 -17.02 4.12 -24.00
C ALA A 273 -16.83 2.86 -23.14
N VAL A 274 -17.41 2.80 -21.94
CA VAL A 274 -17.18 1.72 -20.96
C VAL A 274 -18.45 0.98 -20.52
N THR A 275 -19.63 1.35 -21.03
CA THR A 275 -20.88 0.65 -20.77
C THR A 275 -21.12 -0.44 -21.81
N PHE A 276 -21.36 -1.68 -21.35
CA PHE A 276 -21.70 -2.78 -22.25
C PHE A 276 -23.08 -2.58 -22.89
N ARG A 277 -23.22 -2.90 -24.18
CA ARG A 277 -24.43 -2.63 -24.96
C ARG A 277 -24.96 -3.90 -25.64
N LYS A 278 -26.24 -3.91 -25.97
CA LYS A 278 -26.90 -5.08 -26.61
C LYS A 278 -26.25 -5.47 -27.94
N ASP A 279 -25.76 -4.51 -28.72
CA ASP A 279 -25.05 -4.74 -30.00
C ASP A 279 -23.68 -5.42 -29.84
N MET A 280 -23.22 -5.63 -28.61
CA MET A 280 -21.96 -6.32 -28.30
C MET A 280 -22.15 -7.79 -27.89
N LEU A 281 -23.40 -8.27 -27.70
CA LEU A 281 -23.67 -9.62 -27.21
C LEU A 281 -23.05 -10.71 -28.11
N ASP A 282 -23.14 -10.53 -29.42
CA ASP A 282 -22.60 -11.50 -30.40
C ASP A 282 -21.08 -11.38 -30.58
N LYS A 283 -20.43 -10.44 -29.89
CA LYS A 283 -18.98 -10.19 -29.96
C LYS A 283 -18.20 -10.82 -28.80
N VAL A 284 -18.89 -11.39 -27.82
CA VAL A 284 -18.26 -12.06 -26.67
C VAL A 284 -18.38 -13.58 -26.82
N ALA A 285 -17.33 -14.31 -26.47
CA ALA A 285 -17.29 -15.76 -26.59
C ALA A 285 -18.23 -16.42 -25.57
N ALA A 286 -18.74 -17.61 -25.90
CA ALA A 286 -19.47 -18.45 -24.95
C ALA A 286 -18.60 -18.75 -23.72
N GLY A 287 -19.21 -18.75 -22.53
CA GLY A 287 -18.50 -18.92 -21.26
C GLY A 287 -17.88 -17.66 -20.67
N THR A 288 -17.95 -16.52 -21.38
CA THR A 288 -17.55 -15.21 -20.82
C THR A 288 -18.39 -14.87 -19.60
N ARG A 289 -17.77 -14.30 -18.56
CA ARG A 289 -18.44 -13.86 -17.33
C ARG A 289 -18.04 -12.43 -16.95
N PHE A 290 -19.01 -11.69 -16.43
CA PHE A 290 -18.91 -10.30 -16.01
C PHE A 290 -19.01 -10.23 -14.49
N TYR A 291 -18.02 -9.56 -13.90
CA TYR A 291 -17.85 -9.31 -12.49
C TYR A 291 -17.96 -7.82 -12.22
N HIS A 292 -18.34 -7.46 -11.00
CA HIS A 292 -18.44 -6.07 -10.56
C HIS A 292 -18.42 -6.05 -9.02
N PRO A 293 -17.60 -5.20 -8.36
CA PRO A 293 -17.53 -5.14 -6.88
C PRO A 293 -18.81 -4.60 -6.23
N LEU A 294 -19.67 -4.04 -7.06
CA LEU A 294 -20.93 -3.37 -6.75
C LEU A 294 -20.66 -2.10 -5.90
N PRO A 295 -21.66 -1.23 -5.61
CA PRO A 295 -22.98 -1.19 -6.24
C PRO A 295 -22.85 -0.75 -7.69
N ARG A 296 -23.76 -1.22 -8.53
CA ARG A 296 -23.98 -0.63 -9.85
C ARG A 296 -24.70 0.71 -9.66
N ASP A 297 -24.39 1.69 -10.49
CA ASP A 297 -25.17 2.92 -10.53
C ASP A 297 -26.60 2.61 -10.97
N ARG A 298 -27.59 3.23 -10.32
CA ARG A 298 -29.00 2.97 -10.60
C ARG A 298 -29.44 3.53 -11.96
N PHE A 299 -28.86 4.65 -12.39
CA PHE A 299 -29.31 5.41 -13.56
C PHE A 299 -28.42 5.16 -14.77
N ASN A 300 -27.11 5.02 -14.54
CA ASN A 300 -26.08 4.89 -15.56
C ASN A 300 -25.12 3.72 -15.24
N PRO A 301 -25.62 2.47 -15.14
CA PRO A 301 -24.76 1.33 -14.88
C PRO A 301 -23.79 1.05 -16.05
N THR A 302 -22.55 0.68 -15.72
CA THR A 302 -21.58 0.15 -16.71
C THR A 302 -21.98 -1.23 -17.24
N ILE A 303 -22.70 -2.01 -16.42
CA ILE A 303 -23.35 -3.27 -16.77
C ILE A 303 -24.88 -3.13 -16.63
N PRO A 304 -25.60 -2.81 -17.73
CA PRO A 304 -27.04 -2.55 -17.68
C PRO A 304 -27.88 -3.76 -17.27
N THR A 305 -29.08 -3.50 -16.75
CA THR A 305 -29.96 -4.52 -16.15
C THR A 305 -30.43 -5.62 -17.09
N PHE A 306 -30.40 -5.40 -18.42
CA PHE A 306 -30.73 -6.47 -19.37
C PHE A 306 -29.74 -7.64 -19.30
N LEU A 307 -28.56 -7.44 -18.70
CA LEU A 307 -27.55 -8.47 -18.51
C LEU A 307 -27.85 -9.39 -17.31
N ASP A 308 -28.76 -8.99 -16.41
CA ASP A 308 -29.02 -9.69 -15.14
C ASP A 308 -29.48 -11.13 -15.37
N ASP A 309 -30.30 -11.34 -16.41
CA ASP A 309 -30.85 -12.65 -16.78
C ASP A 309 -29.98 -13.40 -17.81
N THR A 310 -28.77 -12.90 -18.10
CA THR A 310 -27.88 -13.51 -19.09
C THR A 310 -26.84 -14.41 -18.42
N PRO A 311 -26.27 -15.40 -19.14
CA PRO A 311 -25.13 -16.17 -18.64
C PRO A 311 -23.88 -15.32 -18.36
N LEU A 312 -23.83 -14.06 -18.82
CA LEU A 312 -22.70 -13.17 -18.52
C LEU A 312 -22.69 -12.76 -17.04
N ASN A 313 -23.82 -12.77 -16.32
CA ASN A 313 -23.87 -12.36 -14.92
C ASN A 313 -23.09 -13.32 -14.00
N ALA A 314 -21.97 -12.84 -13.45
CA ALA A 314 -21.24 -13.50 -12.37
C ALA A 314 -21.08 -12.62 -11.11
N TRP A 315 -21.46 -11.33 -11.16
CA TRP A 315 -21.31 -10.41 -10.02
C TRP A 315 -22.19 -10.81 -8.82
N ASP A 316 -23.30 -11.51 -9.04
CA ASP A 316 -24.14 -12.01 -7.93
C ASP A 316 -23.46 -13.16 -7.19
N GLN A 317 -22.91 -14.14 -7.92
CA GLN A 317 -22.15 -15.25 -7.33
C GLN A 317 -20.85 -14.76 -6.69
N GLN A 318 -20.18 -13.77 -7.28
CA GLN A 318 -19.04 -13.06 -6.69
C GLN A 318 -19.41 -12.42 -5.34
N SER A 319 -20.54 -11.71 -5.27
CA SER A 319 -21.00 -11.12 -4.01
C SER A 319 -21.29 -12.18 -2.94
N ALA A 320 -21.84 -13.34 -3.32
CA ALA A 320 -22.04 -14.46 -2.41
C ALA A 320 -20.71 -15.09 -1.96
N ASN A 321 -19.71 -15.15 -2.85
CA ASN A 321 -18.37 -15.68 -2.54
C ASN A 321 -17.67 -14.93 -1.42
N GLY A 322 -17.95 -13.63 -1.27
CA GLY A 322 -17.44 -12.82 -0.16
C GLY A 322 -17.84 -13.33 1.23
N TYR A 323 -18.94 -14.08 1.37
CA TYR A 323 -19.30 -14.70 2.66
C TYR A 323 -18.30 -15.78 3.05
N TYR A 324 -17.95 -16.68 2.12
CA TYR A 324 -17.06 -17.80 2.40
C TYR A 324 -15.61 -17.35 2.61
N THR A 325 -15.09 -16.44 1.79
CA THR A 325 -13.71 -15.97 1.96
C THR A 325 -13.52 -15.28 3.30
N ARG A 326 -14.49 -14.47 3.74
CA ARG A 326 -14.40 -13.72 5.00
C ARG A 326 -14.49 -14.59 6.24
N ILE A 327 -15.28 -15.67 6.20
CA ILE A 327 -15.24 -16.70 7.25
C ILE A 327 -13.82 -17.27 7.35
N VAL A 328 -13.19 -17.58 6.22
CA VAL A 328 -11.83 -18.14 6.21
C VAL A 328 -10.80 -17.12 6.67
N GLU A 329 -10.88 -15.87 6.22
CA GLU A 329 -10.01 -14.78 6.68
C GLU A 329 -10.07 -14.63 8.21
N MET A 330 -11.29 -14.59 8.78
CA MET A 330 -11.50 -14.51 10.23
C MET A 330 -10.99 -15.77 10.95
N ALA A 331 -11.24 -16.97 10.42
CA ALA A 331 -10.75 -18.23 10.98
C ALA A 331 -9.21 -18.29 10.99
N MET A 332 -8.55 -17.81 9.93
CA MET A 332 -7.10 -17.69 9.85
C MET A 332 -6.58 -16.73 10.93
N CYS A 333 -7.04 -15.48 10.94
CA CYS A 333 -6.60 -14.47 11.92
C CYS A 333 -6.88 -14.89 13.38
N ALA A 334 -7.95 -15.64 13.63
CA ALA A 334 -8.27 -16.17 14.95
C ALA A 334 -7.45 -17.42 15.33
N GLY A 335 -6.69 -18.01 14.41
CA GLY A 335 -5.87 -19.21 14.64
C GLY A 335 -6.65 -20.52 14.71
N VAL A 336 -7.87 -20.55 14.16
CA VAL A 336 -8.72 -21.76 14.11
C VAL A 336 -8.16 -22.74 13.08
N ILE A 337 -7.74 -22.24 11.92
CA ILE A 337 -7.19 -23.00 10.81
C ILE A 337 -5.73 -22.59 10.52
N GLY A 338 -5.04 -23.38 9.69
CA GLY A 338 -3.66 -23.14 9.25
C GLY A 338 -2.65 -24.18 9.75
N GLN A 339 -3.06 -25.15 10.57
CA GLN A 339 -2.17 -26.20 11.07
C GLN A 339 -1.67 -27.14 9.96
N ASP A 340 -2.42 -27.21 8.85
CA ASP A 340 -2.11 -27.97 7.64
C ASP A 340 -1.41 -27.11 6.55
N PHE A 341 -1.04 -25.86 6.87
CA PHE A 341 -0.31 -25.01 5.92
C PHE A 341 1.15 -25.47 5.77
N THR A 342 1.55 -25.77 4.53
CA THR A 342 2.89 -26.28 4.18
C THR A 342 3.63 -25.39 3.19
N GLY A 343 3.06 -24.23 2.82
CA GLY A 343 3.64 -23.30 1.85
C GLY A 343 4.64 -22.33 2.46
N GLN A 344 5.17 -21.43 1.63
CA GLN A 344 6.09 -20.39 2.07
C GLN A 344 5.33 -19.18 2.63
N GLY A 345 5.55 -18.86 3.90
CA GLY A 345 5.04 -17.62 4.50
C GLY A 345 5.82 -16.38 4.05
N LEU A 346 5.42 -15.21 4.54
CA LEU A 346 6.18 -13.97 4.30
C LEU A 346 7.55 -14.03 4.96
N THR A 347 8.59 -13.64 4.22
CA THR A 347 9.93 -13.43 4.78
C THR A 347 10.02 -11.99 5.29
N PRO A 348 10.34 -11.74 6.57
CA PRO A 348 10.55 -10.39 7.06
C PRO A 348 11.65 -9.69 6.25
N ALA A 349 11.41 -8.44 5.84
CA ALA A 349 12.44 -7.63 5.21
C ALA A 349 13.60 -7.41 6.20
N SER A 350 14.83 -7.67 5.76
CA SER A 350 16.04 -7.42 6.56
C SER A 350 16.07 -5.94 7.00
N ALA A 351 16.20 -5.70 8.30
CA ALA A 351 16.28 -4.36 8.86
C ALA A 351 17.67 -3.74 8.73
N ASP A 352 18.69 -4.56 8.48
CA ASP A 352 20.10 -4.22 8.67
C ASP A 352 20.83 -4.03 7.35
N GLU A 353 20.28 -3.19 6.47
CA GLU A 353 21.04 -2.72 5.31
C GLU A 353 21.90 -1.52 5.70
N GLU A 354 23.22 -1.70 5.65
CA GLU A 354 24.18 -0.64 5.91
C GLU A 354 24.02 0.49 4.87
N PHE A 355 23.84 1.72 5.33
CA PHE A 355 23.73 2.92 4.48
C PHE A 355 24.89 3.90 4.68
N VAL A 356 25.80 3.60 5.60
CA VAL A 356 26.99 4.41 5.88
C VAL A 356 28.20 3.56 5.53
N LEU A 357 28.89 3.91 4.45
CA LEU A 357 30.04 3.15 3.97
C LEU A 357 31.32 3.95 4.19
N GLU A 358 32.25 3.43 5.00
CA GLU A 358 33.59 4.01 5.08
C GLU A 358 34.33 3.77 3.76
N VAL A 359 34.86 4.84 3.18
CA VAL A 359 35.58 4.80 1.90
C VAL A 359 37.02 5.25 2.10
N PRO A 360 37.99 4.66 1.37
CA PRO A 360 39.39 5.05 1.48
C PRO A 360 39.62 6.53 1.23
N VAL A 361 40.48 7.14 2.04
CA VAL A 361 40.92 8.53 1.83
C VAL A 361 41.99 8.54 0.74
N ALA A 362 41.66 9.06 -0.44
CA ALA A 362 42.64 9.31 -1.49
C ALA A 362 43.44 10.58 -1.19
N ARG A 363 44.77 10.48 -1.18
CA ARG A 363 45.66 11.66 -1.12
C ARG A 363 45.70 12.32 -2.49
N HIS A 364 45.13 13.52 -2.59
CA HIS A 364 45.29 14.38 -3.76
C HIS A 364 46.19 15.57 -3.43
N ASN A 365 47.00 16.01 -4.40
CA ASN A 365 47.76 17.25 -4.29
C ASN A 365 46.77 18.43 -4.13
N LYS A 366 47.01 19.30 -3.15
CA LYS A 366 46.20 20.51 -2.93
C LYS A 366 46.29 21.40 -4.18
N PRO A 367 45.17 21.85 -4.76
CA PRO A 367 45.19 22.90 -5.78
C PRO A 367 45.83 24.17 -5.19
N GLU A 368 46.62 24.89 -5.98
CA GLU A 368 47.32 26.13 -5.55
C GLU A 368 46.37 27.23 -5.04
N TYR A 369 45.10 27.18 -5.42
CA TYR A 369 44.09 28.13 -4.96
C TYR A 369 42.69 27.50 -4.97
N LYS A 370 41.97 27.63 -3.85
CA LYS A 370 40.50 27.54 -3.81
C LYS A 370 39.98 28.86 -3.24
N VAL A 371 39.24 29.62 -4.04
CA VAL A 371 38.55 30.82 -3.59
C VAL A 371 37.26 30.38 -2.89
N GLY A 372 37.04 30.79 -1.64
CA GLY A 372 35.83 30.44 -0.89
C GLY A 372 36.04 30.22 0.62
N ILE A 373 35.26 29.28 1.19
CA ILE A 373 35.17 28.99 2.63
C ILE A 373 36.54 28.72 3.25
N LYS A 374 36.78 29.29 4.44
CA LYS A 374 37.99 29.03 5.25
C LYS A 374 38.13 27.53 5.53
N PRO A 375 39.29 26.90 5.23
CA PRO A 375 39.51 25.49 5.54
C PRO A 375 39.25 25.20 7.02
N VAL A 376 38.51 24.13 7.29
CA VAL A 376 38.29 23.64 8.65
C VAL A 376 39.61 23.02 9.14
N ASP A 377 40.07 23.40 10.33
CA ASP A 377 41.21 22.75 10.98
C ASP A 377 40.78 21.43 11.63
N MET A 378 39.69 21.50 12.37
CA MET A 378 39.07 20.37 13.06
C MET A 378 37.54 20.43 12.91
N GLY A 379 36.92 19.36 12.42
CA GLY A 379 35.46 19.30 12.27
C GLY A 379 34.97 18.35 11.19
N LEU A 380 33.70 18.45 10.82
CA LEU A 380 33.08 17.68 9.74
C LEU A 380 32.90 18.53 8.47
N VAL A 381 33.03 17.88 7.31
CA VAL A 381 32.68 18.47 6.02
C VAL A 381 31.73 17.53 5.27
N ILE A 382 30.53 18.01 4.99
CA ILE A 382 29.57 17.37 4.08
C ILE A 382 29.94 17.84 2.67
N ASP A 383 30.28 16.91 1.79
CA ASP A 383 30.76 17.16 0.43
C ASP A 383 29.95 16.34 -0.59
N HIS A 384 30.10 16.65 -1.87
CA HIS A 384 29.35 16.04 -2.98
C HIS A 384 27.82 16.23 -2.88
N ILE A 385 27.37 17.32 -2.26
CA ILE A 385 25.95 17.66 -2.17
C ILE A 385 25.44 17.98 -3.58
N ALA A 386 24.41 17.24 -4.04
CA ALA A 386 23.78 17.40 -5.36
C ALA A 386 24.80 17.53 -6.51
N SER A 387 25.91 16.79 -6.46
CA SER A 387 26.98 16.87 -7.47
C SER A 387 26.46 16.62 -8.89
N GLY A 388 26.80 17.51 -9.82
CA GLY A 388 26.37 17.44 -11.22
C GLY A 388 24.97 17.97 -11.50
N GLN A 389 24.25 18.47 -10.49
CA GLN A 389 22.97 19.16 -10.67
C GLN A 389 23.18 20.65 -11.02
N SER A 390 22.09 21.36 -11.34
CA SER A 390 22.14 22.80 -11.60
C SER A 390 22.58 23.57 -10.35
N LEU A 391 23.19 24.75 -10.54
CA LEU A 391 23.64 25.60 -9.41
C LEU A 391 22.50 25.90 -8.43
N GLN A 392 21.30 26.18 -8.94
CA GLN A 392 20.11 26.40 -8.12
C GLN A 392 19.77 25.18 -7.27
N ALA A 393 19.73 23.99 -7.88
CA ALA A 393 19.42 22.75 -7.17
C ALA A 393 20.48 22.43 -6.08
N ILE A 394 21.75 22.76 -6.32
CA ILE A 394 22.80 22.60 -5.32
C ILE A 394 22.58 23.54 -4.12
N TRP A 395 22.27 24.81 -4.36
CA TRP A 395 21.98 25.78 -3.30
C TRP A 395 20.74 25.40 -2.49
N ASP A 396 19.65 25.04 -3.18
CA ASP A 396 18.42 24.58 -2.53
C ASP A 396 18.69 23.35 -1.64
N GLN A 397 19.52 22.42 -2.11
CA GLN A 397 19.90 21.23 -1.36
C GLN A 397 20.78 21.55 -0.14
N ILE A 398 21.72 22.51 -0.27
CA ILE A 398 22.53 22.97 0.87
C ILE A 398 21.63 23.56 1.95
N ASP A 399 20.71 24.45 1.59
CA ASP A 399 19.79 25.08 2.54
C ASP A 399 18.87 24.05 3.19
N LYS A 400 18.42 23.05 2.42
CA LYS A 400 17.65 21.92 2.93
C LYS A 400 18.40 21.15 4.01
N ILE A 401 19.64 20.75 3.74
CA ILE A 401 20.49 20.03 4.71
C ILE A 401 20.69 20.89 5.97
N ARG A 402 20.98 22.18 5.79
CA ARG A 402 21.22 23.10 6.92
C ARG A 402 19.99 23.25 7.81
N ARG A 403 18.79 23.29 7.25
CA ARG A 403 17.53 23.30 8.01
C ARG A 403 17.30 21.97 8.74
N VAL A 404 17.34 20.85 8.01
CA VAL A 404 17.07 19.50 8.56
C VAL A 404 18.01 19.14 9.73
N LEU A 405 19.29 19.49 9.62
CA LEU A 405 20.32 19.22 10.61
C LEU A 405 20.54 20.36 11.62
N GLY A 406 19.78 21.47 11.53
CA GLY A 406 19.94 22.62 12.42
C GLY A 406 21.30 23.33 12.32
N LEU A 407 21.95 23.29 11.15
CA LEU A 407 23.29 23.83 10.92
C LEU A 407 23.31 25.33 10.55
N ASN A 408 22.17 26.01 10.58
CA ASN A 408 22.02 27.40 10.10
C ASN A 408 23.01 28.37 10.75
N LEU A 409 23.31 28.21 12.04
CA LEU A 409 24.21 29.09 12.81
C LEU A 409 25.59 28.49 13.10
N ARG A 410 25.86 27.27 12.61
CA ARG A 410 27.05 26.48 12.99
C ARG A 410 27.84 25.95 11.79
N SER A 411 27.54 26.44 10.59
CA SER A 411 28.19 25.97 9.37
C SER A 411 28.53 27.10 8.41
N SER A 412 29.56 26.86 7.61
CA SER A 412 29.86 27.62 6.40
C SER A 412 29.61 26.72 5.19
N HIS A 413 29.19 27.27 4.06
CA HIS A 413 28.72 26.48 2.93
C HIS A 413 28.96 27.20 1.60
N GLY A 414 28.93 26.45 0.49
CA GLY A 414 29.19 27.00 -0.84
C GLY A 414 29.23 25.95 -1.93
N VAL A 415 29.35 26.41 -3.18
CA VAL A 415 29.35 25.59 -4.39
C VAL A 415 30.72 25.66 -5.06
N TYR A 416 31.24 24.51 -5.48
CA TYR A 416 32.59 24.36 -6.02
C TYR A 416 32.62 23.44 -7.23
N HIS A 417 33.66 23.55 -8.05
CA HIS A 417 33.94 22.59 -9.10
C HIS A 417 34.28 21.20 -8.52
N SER A 418 33.74 20.18 -9.15
CA SER A 418 34.03 18.77 -8.91
C SER A 418 35.30 18.35 -9.66
N ASN A 419 35.99 17.33 -9.16
CA ASN A 419 37.14 16.74 -9.84
C ASN A 419 36.77 15.99 -11.12
N GLN A 420 35.47 15.86 -11.42
CA GLN A 420 34.94 15.20 -12.62
C GLN A 420 34.98 16.10 -13.88
N GLY A 421 35.27 17.39 -13.74
CA GLY A 421 35.42 18.32 -14.86
C GLY A 421 35.09 19.76 -14.48
N PRO A 422 35.54 20.76 -15.27
CA PRO A 422 35.33 22.17 -14.98
C PRO A 422 33.85 22.59 -15.03
N GLU A 423 32.99 21.87 -15.74
CA GLU A 423 31.54 22.20 -15.82
C GLU A 423 30.69 21.51 -14.75
N VAL A 424 31.29 20.66 -13.91
CA VAL A 424 30.56 19.88 -12.90
C VAL A 424 30.68 20.58 -11.55
N PHE A 425 29.56 21.03 -11.00
CA PHE A 425 29.52 21.67 -9.68
C PHE A 425 29.07 20.70 -8.59
N LYS A 426 29.45 20.99 -7.34
CA LYS A 426 29.01 20.30 -6.14
C LYS A 426 28.88 21.26 -4.96
N GLY A 427 27.97 20.96 -4.04
CA GLY A 427 27.81 21.69 -2.80
C GLY A 427 28.69 21.13 -1.68
N LEU A 428 29.06 22.01 -0.75
CA LEU A 428 29.85 21.69 0.42
C LEU A 428 29.32 22.46 1.65
N ILE A 429 29.26 21.78 2.80
CA ILE A 429 28.95 22.36 4.11
C ILE A 429 30.07 21.96 5.08
N SER A 430 30.72 22.95 5.67
CA SER A 430 31.74 22.82 6.70
C SER A 430 31.13 23.09 8.07
N VAL A 431 31.32 22.16 9.01
CA VAL A 431 30.82 22.21 10.39
C VAL A 431 32.02 22.12 11.35
N PRO A 432 32.64 23.27 11.71
CA PRO A 432 33.78 23.30 12.63
C PRO A 432 33.42 22.75 14.01
N ASP A 433 34.42 22.19 14.70
CA ASP A 433 34.34 21.71 16.10
C ASP A 433 33.32 20.59 16.36
N VAL A 434 32.73 20.01 15.30
CA VAL A 434 31.92 18.80 15.38
C VAL A 434 32.73 17.63 14.85
N LEU A 435 32.97 16.61 15.67
CA LEU A 435 33.86 15.49 15.34
C LEU A 435 33.12 14.23 14.87
N SER A 436 31.81 14.17 15.09
CA SER A 436 30.97 13.06 14.65
C SER A 436 29.51 13.48 14.59
N PHE A 437 28.76 12.77 13.75
CA PHE A 437 27.31 12.81 13.75
C PHE A 437 26.79 11.56 14.45
N GLY A 438 25.77 11.74 15.31
CA GLY A 438 25.05 10.61 15.88
C GLY A 438 24.24 9.89 14.82
N GLU A 439 23.70 8.72 15.16
CA GLU A 439 22.87 7.92 14.25
C GLU A 439 21.68 8.73 13.67
N LYS A 440 21.07 9.57 14.51
CA LYS A 440 19.97 10.46 14.13
C LYS A 440 20.35 11.42 12.99
N ASP A 441 21.51 12.07 13.10
CA ASP A 441 21.99 13.03 12.12
C ASP A 441 22.45 12.35 10.83
N LEU A 442 23.09 11.17 10.94
CA LEU A 442 23.47 10.35 9.79
C LEU A 442 22.24 9.90 8.99
N LYS A 443 21.19 9.42 9.68
CA LYS A 443 19.90 9.05 9.04
C LYS A 443 19.27 10.24 8.33
N LYS A 444 19.20 11.40 9.00
CA LYS A 444 18.69 12.64 8.39
C LYS A 444 19.49 13.02 7.14
N LEU A 445 20.82 13.05 7.23
CA LEU A 445 21.70 13.43 6.13
C LEU A 445 21.59 12.47 4.95
N GLY A 446 21.60 11.15 5.20
CA GLY A 446 21.44 10.14 4.17
C GLY A 446 20.07 10.18 3.48
N ALA A 447 19.01 10.52 4.22
CA ALA A 447 17.66 10.63 3.66
C ALA A 447 17.45 11.94 2.88
N VAL A 448 17.99 13.07 3.34
CA VAL A 448 17.81 14.35 2.67
C VAL A 448 18.72 14.46 1.44
N SER A 449 19.92 13.88 1.52
CA SER A 449 20.99 14.02 0.52
C SER A 449 21.70 12.68 0.27
N PRO A 450 21.00 11.66 -0.24
CA PRO A 450 21.61 10.37 -0.55
C PRO A 450 22.75 10.56 -1.56
N GLY A 451 23.86 9.85 -1.34
CA GLY A 451 25.07 9.95 -2.14
C GLY A 451 26.04 11.06 -1.72
N CYS A 452 25.77 11.87 -0.70
CA CYS A 452 26.79 12.79 -0.20
C CYS A 452 27.91 12.03 0.53
N THR A 453 29.02 12.74 0.79
CA THR A 453 30.12 12.21 1.61
C THR A 453 30.30 13.04 2.87
N LEU A 454 30.55 12.38 3.99
CA LEU A 454 30.89 13.00 5.26
C LEU A 454 32.39 12.79 5.53
N ASN A 455 33.16 13.86 5.57
CA ASN A 455 34.59 13.85 5.80
C ASN A 455 34.89 14.33 7.23
N LEU A 456 35.69 13.59 7.99
CA LEU A 456 36.24 14.04 9.26
C LEU A 456 37.60 14.69 9.02
N ILE A 457 37.73 15.94 9.45
CA ILE A 457 38.93 16.76 9.26
C ILE A 457 39.66 16.94 10.59
N THR A 458 40.97 16.75 10.60
CA THR A 458 41.85 17.07 11.73
C THR A 458 43.21 17.53 11.19
N GLY A 459 43.73 18.66 11.68
CA GLY A 459 44.99 19.22 11.17
C GLY A 459 44.93 19.58 9.69
N HIS A 460 43.77 20.02 9.19
CA HIS A 460 43.48 20.28 7.78
C HIS A 460 43.56 19.06 6.83
N GLU A 461 43.58 17.83 7.35
CA GLU A 461 43.57 16.60 6.58
C GLU A 461 42.29 15.80 6.80
N VAL A 462 41.81 15.13 5.76
CA VAL A 462 40.71 14.16 5.88
C VAL A 462 41.26 12.90 6.53
N ILE A 463 40.84 12.59 7.75
CA ILE A 463 41.27 11.38 8.46
C ILE A 463 40.31 10.21 8.25
N LYS A 464 39.01 10.49 8.05
CA LYS A 464 37.99 9.49 7.71
C LYS A 464 37.01 10.06 6.69
N LYS A 465 36.48 9.19 5.85
CA LYS A 465 35.49 9.54 4.83
C LYS A 465 34.40 8.49 4.78
N TYR A 466 33.16 8.95 4.84
CA TYR A 466 31.97 8.11 4.74
C TYR A 466 31.15 8.51 3.53
N ARG A 467 30.64 7.54 2.77
CA ARG A 467 29.62 7.73 1.73
C ARG A 467 28.27 7.34 2.32
N LEU A 468 27.30 8.24 2.24
CA LEU A 468 25.96 7.99 2.77
C LEU A 468 25.03 7.59 1.63
N GLY A 469 24.39 6.44 1.75
CA GLY A 469 23.25 6.04 0.95
C GLY A 469 21.94 6.52 1.56
N MET A 470 20.84 6.30 0.85
CA MET A 470 19.50 6.49 1.39
C MET A 470 19.28 5.50 2.53
N PRO A 471 18.87 5.88 3.75
CA PRO A 471 18.71 4.92 4.84
C PRO A 471 17.55 3.95 4.55
N PRO A 472 17.60 2.70 5.06
CA PRO A 472 16.54 1.73 4.83
C PRO A 472 15.20 2.15 5.45
N ARG A 473 15.22 2.98 6.49
CA ARG A 473 14.04 3.46 7.22
C ARG A 473 14.26 4.88 7.74
N ILE A 474 13.23 5.71 7.73
CA ILE A 474 13.23 7.04 8.36
C ILE A 474 11.88 7.30 9.04
N TYR A 475 11.93 7.63 10.34
CA TYR A 475 10.79 7.75 11.25
C TYR A 475 11.22 8.51 12.53
N HIS A 476 10.29 8.95 13.38
CA HIS A 476 10.57 9.76 14.59
C HIS A 476 11.27 11.11 14.31
N PHE A 477 10.86 11.78 13.23
CA PHE A 477 11.32 13.11 12.87
C PHE A 477 10.13 14.04 12.64
N ASP A 478 10.11 15.20 13.28
CA ASP A 478 9.04 16.18 13.09
C ASP A 478 9.10 16.81 11.69
N GLU A 479 10.27 16.78 11.06
CA GLU A 479 10.51 17.39 9.75
C GLU A 479 10.06 16.51 8.58
N ILE A 480 9.53 15.30 8.82
CA ILE A 480 9.06 14.42 7.75
C ILE A 480 7.54 14.25 7.76
N ALA A 481 6.93 14.18 6.58
CA ALA A 481 5.50 13.93 6.42
C ALA A 481 5.18 13.21 5.11
N CYS A 482 4.15 12.37 5.15
CA CYS A 482 3.61 11.76 3.94
C CYS A 482 2.81 12.82 3.16
N ARG A 483 3.03 12.90 1.85
CA ARG A 483 2.30 13.82 0.96
C ARG A 483 0.92 13.35 0.54
N ASN A 484 0.51 12.17 0.99
CA ASN A 484 -0.83 11.69 0.76
C ASN A 484 -1.78 12.27 1.80
N GLU A 485 -2.67 13.15 1.37
CA GLU A 485 -3.66 13.82 2.23
C GLU A 485 -4.55 12.84 3.00
N ASN A 486 -4.81 11.65 2.44
CA ASN A 486 -5.63 10.62 3.07
C ASN A 486 -4.84 9.69 4.01
N CYS A 487 -3.51 9.78 4.04
CA CYS A 487 -2.71 8.97 4.96
C CYS A 487 -3.07 9.32 6.41
N LEU A 488 -3.27 8.32 7.27
CA LEU A 488 -3.62 8.59 8.67
C LEU A 488 -2.58 9.40 9.44
N SER A 489 -1.31 9.41 8.98
CA SER A 489 -0.24 10.22 9.57
C SER A 489 -0.28 11.69 9.13
N ASN A 490 -1.24 12.10 8.31
CA ASN A 490 -1.43 13.51 7.98
C ASN A 490 -1.90 14.25 9.25
N PRO A 491 -1.18 15.30 9.70
CA PRO A 491 -1.55 16.06 10.89
C PRO A 491 -2.97 16.62 10.88
N GLU A 492 -3.56 16.86 9.71
CA GLU A 492 -4.96 17.34 9.58
C GLU A 492 -5.99 16.36 10.15
N HIS A 493 -5.67 15.06 10.24
CA HIS A 493 -6.57 14.07 10.83
C HIS A 493 -6.52 14.06 12.36
N GLY A 494 -5.55 14.72 12.99
CA GLY A 494 -5.47 14.84 14.45
C GLY A 494 -5.13 13.55 15.21
N GLU A 495 -4.75 12.47 14.53
CA GLU A 495 -4.48 11.16 15.16
C GLU A 495 -3.15 11.13 15.94
N SER A 496 -2.31 12.17 15.82
CA SER A 496 -0.96 12.24 16.43
C SER A 496 -0.05 11.05 16.03
N ILE A 497 -0.16 10.64 14.77
CA ILE A 497 0.59 9.51 14.21
C ILE A 497 1.76 10.05 13.40
N GLU A 498 2.95 9.56 13.71
CA GLU A 498 4.16 9.98 13.02
C GLU A 498 4.28 9.36 11.62
N ALA A 499 4.90 10.10 10.70
CA ALA A 499 5.26 9.55 9.40
C ALA A 499 6.44 8.58 9.54
N PHE A 500 6.35 7.47 8.81
CA PHE A 500 7.39 6.45 8.74
C PHE A 500 7.53 6.03 7.27
N PHE A 501 8.75 6.12 6.74
CA PHE A 501 9.09 5.64 5.41
C PHE A 501 10.09 4.49 5.44
N ILE A 502 9.92 3.58 4.47
CA ILE A 502 10.83 2.48 4.17
C ILE A 502 11.45 2.73 2.79
N ARG A 503 12.75 2.47 2.64
CA ARG A 503 13.44 2.52 1.35
C ARG A 503 12.93 1.41 0.45
N LYS A 504 12.58 1.77 -0.78
CA LYS A 504 12.32 0.85 -1.87
C LYS A 504 13.38 1.00 -2.93
N THR A 505 13.81 -0.11 -3.51
CA THR A 505 14.76 -0.14 -4.61
C THR A 505 14.05 -0.73 -5.83
N ASP A 506 14.04 0.00 -6.94
CA ASP A 506 13.49 -0.52 -8.19
C ASP A 506 14.47 -1.45 -8.92
N ALA A 507 14.02 -2.09 -10.01
CA ALA A 507 14.85 -2.99 -10.79
C ALA A 507 16.07 -2.30 -11.46
N ALA A 508 16.03 -0.97 -11.61
CA ALA A 508 17.13 -0.17 -12.12
C ALA A 508 18.09 0.30 -11.01
N GLY A 509 17.87 -0.12 -9.76
CA GLY A 509 18.68 0.27 -8.61
C GLY A 509 18.40 1.69 -8.09
N ARG A 510 17.32 2.35 -8.55
CA ARG A 510 16.92 3.66 -8.02
C ARG A 510 16.18 3.48 -6.71
N HIS A 511 16.43 4.39 -5.78
CA HIS A 511 15.84 4.35 -4.45
C HIS A 511 14.77 5.43 -4.28
N SER A 512 13.67 5.05 -3.63
CA SER A 512 12.57 5.93 -3.23
C SER A 512 12.14 5.59 -1.80
N PHE A 513 11.32 6.47 -1.20
CA PHE A 513 10.70 6.21 0.10
C PHE A 513 9.24 5.80 -0.10
N VAL A 514 8.82 4.74 0.57
CA VAL A 514 7.43 4.31 0.62
C VAL A 514 6.91 4.53 2.02
N CYS A 515 5.77 5.23 2.15
CA CYS A 515 5.11 5.39 3.44
C CYS A 515 4.71 4.02 3.99
N ARG A 516 5.10 3.72 5.23
CA ARG A 516 4.79 2.47 5.94
C ARG A 516 3.28 2.22 6.05
N TRP A 517 2.49 3.29 6.10
CA TRP A 517 1.07 3.23 6.42
C TRP A 517 0.19 3.10 5.17
N CYS A 518 0.28 4.06 4.25
CA CYS A 518 -0.56 4.12 3.04
C CYS A 518 0.15 3.64 1.77
N GLU A 519 1.35 3.08 1.88
CA GLU A 519 2.18 2.55 0.78
C GLU A 519 2.44 3.53 -0.38
N LYS A 520 2.17 4.83 -0.17
CA LYS A 520 2.49 5.89 -1.14
C LYS A 520 3.99 6.01 -1.30
N GLU A 521 4.44 5.94 -2.56
CA GLU A 521 5.83 6.18 -2.94
C GLU A 521 6.11 7.69 -3.07
N HIS A 522 7.30 8.07 -2.61
CA HIS A 522 7.81 9.43 -2.55
C HIS A 522 9.27 9.46 -2.98
N GLU A 523 9.64 10.50 -3.71
CA GLU A 523 11.05 10.83 -3.89
C GLU A 523 11.64 11.29 -2.56
N TYR A 524 12.94 11.06 -2.35
CA TYR A 524 13.61 11.43 -1.09
C TYR A 524 13.50 12.93 -0.77
N SER A 525 13.30 13.76 -1.80
CA SER A 525 13.12 15.19 -1.68
C SER A 525 11.73 15.57 -1.15
N GLU A 526 10.70 14.76 -1.39
CA GLU A 526 9.31 15.11 -1.14
C GLU A 526 8.92 14.96 0.33
N ILE A 527 9.54 14.05 1.07
CA ILE A 527 9.10 13.69 2.43
C ILE A 527 9.31 14.78 3.48
N TRP A 528 9.98 15.89 3.17
CA TRP A 528 10.43 16.88 4.15
C TRP A 528 9.49 18.09 4.25
N ASN A 529 8.95 18.35 5.44
CA ASN A 529 8.21 19.57 5.78
C ASN A 529 9.18 20.66 6.24
N PHE A 530 9.08 21.84 5.64
CA PHE A 530 9.90 23.03 5.94
C PHE A 530 9.05 24.20 6.39
#